data_AF-A0AAN7SPS1-F1
#
_entry.id   AF-A0AAN7SPS1-F1
#
_cell.length_a   1.000
_cell.length_b   1.000
_cell.length_c   1.000
_cell.angle_alpha   90.00
_cell.angle_beta   90.00
_cell.angle_gamma   90.00
#
_symmetry.space_group_name_H-M   'P 1'
#
loop_
_entity.id
_entity.type
_entity.pdbx_description
1 polymer ?
#
loop_
_entity_poly.entity_id
_entity_poly.type
_entity_poly.pdbx_seq_one_letter_code
_entity_poly.pdbx_strand_id
1 'polypeptide(L)'
;MQNGRNAKNSKMEFKLDVDRLLRDELEYELQIRRIDYSGNVEKLRKTLRSALALEKSGNVFSQIIQLDAKTEITICEQKLKELKDIFFTTESSTWPIKKIQCKLAHIFGRVDRISSSEESLLSKRSELVNLIMEFISEFSSKVAYTEEHDVQLPNFPEFFNEQSKEVENSDSDNKLPTVSSLVSSTYKKRKALNPPELDKDALTSNKNPLITGQSTFIISTKPIIRNPYQDEIIQFKEKVAEKITNIIFDCLKSASLEQNTIANVNNLEIKTRIEKCLQNISYNNNHNGERIE
;
A
#
# COMPACT_ATOMS: atom_id res chain seq x y z
N MET A 1 37.93 -6.63 17.49
CA MET A 1 36.47 -6.91 17.55
C MET A 1 35.88 -6.56 16.19
N GLN A 2 35.32 -7.52 15.45
CA GLN A 2 34.73 -7.26 14.14
C GLN A 2 33.24 -6.93 14.33
N ASN A 3 32.85 -5.69 14.04
CA ASN A 3 31.44 -5.32 13.99
C ASN A 3 30.80 -5.95 12.76
N GLY A 4 30.20 -7.12 12.94
CA GLY A 4 29.38 -7.77 11.93
C GLY A 4 28.24 -6.84 11.53
N ARG A 5 28.38 -6.18 10.37
CA ARG A 5 27.28 -5.44 9.75
C ARG A 5 26.24 -6.47 9.35
N ASN A 6 25.24 -6.66 10.19
CA ASN A 6 24.05 -7.42 9.81
C ASN A 6 23.51 -6.79 8.53
N ALA A 7 23.70 -7.48 7.40
CA ALA A 7 23.07 -7.16 6.14
C ALA A 7 21.56 -7.30 6.37
N LYS A 8 20.92 -6.19 6.74
CA LYS A 8 19.47 -6.11 6.82
C LYS A 8 19.00 -6.39 5.42
N ASN A 9 18.39 -7.56 5.20
CA ASN A 9 17.63 -7.84 3.98
C ASN A 9 16.60 -6.71 3.86
N SER A 10 16.92 -5.74 2.99
CA SER A 10 16.10 -4.56 2.76
C SER A 10 14.91 -4.99 1.92
N LYS A 11 13.97 -5.69 2.57
CA LYS A 11 12.72 -6.09 1.96
C LYS A 11 12.00 -4.81 1.58
N MET A 12 11.90 -4.55 0.28
CA MET A 12 11.27 -3.34 -0.23
C MET A 12 9.80 -3.33 0.23
N GLU A 13 9.50 -2.46 1.20
CA GLU A 13 8.14 -2.29 1.71
C GLU A 13 7.42 -1.30 0.79
N PHE A 14 6.49 -1.81 -0.03
CA PHE A 14 5.65 -1.02 -0.92
C PHE A 14 4.60 -0.22 -0.13
N LYS A 15 5.07 0.83 0.52
CA LYS A 15 4.27 1.73 1.35
C LYS A 15 3.79 2.91 0.54
N LEU A 16 2.47 3.12 0.53
CA LEU A 16 1.84 4.28 -0.09
C LEU A 16 2.27 5.58 0.62
N ASP A 17 2.90 6.50 -0.10
CA ASP A 17 3.33 7.81 0.39
C ASP A 17 2.39 8.90 -0.16
N VAL A 18 1.44 9.34 0.68
CA VAL A 18 0.38 10.31 0.31
C VAL A 18 0.94 11.64 -0.22
N ASP A 19 2.15 12.02 0.18
CA ASP A 19 2.81 13.23 -0.29
C ASP A 19 3.33 13.13 -1.74
N ARG A 20 3.55 11.91 -2.24
CA ARG A 20 4.06 11.64 -3.60
C ARG A 20 2.97 11.36 -4.63
N LEU A 21 1.73 11.12 -4.18
CA LEU A 21 0.59 10.93 -5.06
C LEU A 21 0.25 12.22 -5.83
N LEU A 22 -0.08 12.03 -7.09
CA LEU A 22 -0.65 13.06 -7.96
C LEU A 22 -2.12 13.31 -7.61
N ARG A 23 -2.69 14.39 -8.17
CA ARG A 23 -4.06 14.80 -7.87
C ARG A 23 -5.08 13.72 -8.23
N ASP A 24 -4.98 13.15 -9.42
CA ASP A 24 -5.83 12.06 -9.91
C ASP A 24 -5.70 10.77 -9.09
N GLU A 25 -4.53 10.52 -8.53
CA GLU A 25 -4.25 9.38 -7.63
C GLU A 25 -4.90 9.59 -6.25
N LEU A 26 -4.89 10.83 -5.75
CA LEU A 26 -5.60 11.22 -4.52
C LEU A 26 -7.12 11.22 -4.70
N GLU A 27 -7.63 11.72 -5.83
CA GLU A 27 -9.05 11.71 -6.16
C GLU A 27 -9.56 10.26 -6.27
N TYR A 28 -8.80 9.38 -6.94
CA TYR A 28 -9.08 7.94 -7.00
C TYR A 28 -9.14 7.26 -5.62
N GLU A 29 -8.11 7.43 -4.78
CA GLU A 29 -8.06 6.77 -3.47
C GLU A 29 -9.17 7.27 -2.52
N LEU A 30 -9.67 8.50 -2.70
CA LEU A 30 -10.84 9.02 -1.98
C LEU A 30 -12.17 8.51 -2.59
N GLN A 31 -12.27 8.43 -3.92
CA GLN A 31 -13.43 7.92 -4.64
C GLN A 31 -13.76 6.48 -4.24
N ILE A 32 -12.77 5.58 -4.24
CA ILE A 32 -12.99 4.18 -3.86
C ILE A 32 -13.45 4.01 -2.40
N ARG A 33 -13.22 5.02 -1.54
CA ARG A 33 -13.64 5.07 -0.14
C ARG A 33 -14.99 5.77 0.10
N ARG A 34 -15.69 6.20 -0.96
CA ARG A 34 -16.89 7.06 -0.87
C ARG A 34 -16.65 8.37 -0.13
N ILE A 35 -15.46 8.95 -0.27
CA ILE A 35 -15.13 10.25 0.32
C ILE A 35 -15.13 11.32 -0.78
N ASP A 36 -15.89 12.39 -0.57
CA ASP A 36 -15.96 13.52 -1.50
C ASP A 36 -14.59 14.18 -1.70
N TYR A 37 -14.07 14.12 -2.93
CA TYR A 37 -12.83 14.73 -3.33
C TYR A 37 -13.09 16.14 -3.91
N SER A 38 -12.89 17.17 -3.09
CA SER A 38 -13.05 18.57 -3.53
C SER A 38 -11.97 19.49 -2.95
N GLY A 39 -11.41 20.37 -3.77
CA GLY A 39 -10.46 21.40 -3.37
C GLY A 39 -9.07 21.24 -4.00
N ASN A 40 -8.04 21.69 -3.29
CA ASN A 40 -6.65 21.61 -3.73
C ASN A 40 -5.97 20.32 -3.26
N VAL A 41 -4.80 20.02 -3.83
CA VAL A 41 -4.02 18.80 -3.55
C VAL A 41 -3.76 18.62 -2.05
N GLU A 42 -3.43 19.68 -1.31
CA GLU A 42 -3.15 19.55 0.13
C GLU A 42 -4.40 19.19 0.95
N LYS A 43 -5.58 19.73 0.59
CA LYS A 43 -6.84 19.29 1.21
C LYS A 43 -7.09 17.81 0.92
N LEU A 44 -6.88 17.35 -0.32
CA LEU A 44 -7.05 15.93 -0.67
C LEU A 44 -6.08 15.03 0.13
N ARG A 45 -4.80 15.41 0.25
CA ARG A 45 -3.81 14.70 1.09
C ARG A 45 -4.23 14.66 2.55
N LYS A 46 -4.66 15.79 3.13
CA LYS A 46 -5.14 15.85 4.51
C LYS A 46 -6.33 14.89 4.72
N THR A 47 -7.32 14.91 3.83
CA THR A 47 -8.46 14.00 3.88
C THR A 47 -8.02 12.53 3.79
N LEU A 48 -7.14 12.18 2.85
CA LEU A 48 -6.67 10.81 2.69
C LEU A 48 -5.85 10.32 3.90
N ARG A 49 -4.94 11.15 4.44
CA ARG A 49 -4.21 10.84 5.69
C ARG A 49 -5.18 10.58 6.85
N SER A 50 -6.23 11.39 6.99
CA SER A 50 -7.28 11.19 8.01
C SER A 50 -8.05 9.89 7.82
N ALA A 51 -8.43 9.55 6.58
CA ALA A 51 -9.09 8.28 6.27
C ALA A 51 -8.20 7.07 6.62
N LEU A 52 -6.95 7.07 6.16
CA LEU A 52 -5.97 6.01 6.46
C LEU A 52 -5.66 5.87 7.96
N ALA A 53 -5.75 6.96 8.74
CA ALA A 53 -5.62 6.90 10.20
C ALA A 53 -6.84 6.26 10.86
N LEU A 54 -8.06 6.56 10.37
CA LEU A 54 -9.29 5.94 10.86
C LEU A 54 -9.35 4.44 10.53
N GLU A 55 -8.93 4.04 9.33
CA GLU A 55 -8.79 2.63 8.92
C GLU A 55 -7.87 1.86 9.88
N LYS A 56 -6.68 2.41 10.18
CA LYS A 56 -5.73 1.82 11.14
C LYS A 56 -6.27 1.72 12.56
N SER A 57 -7.19 2.60 12.94
CA SER A 57 -7.87 2.56 14.24
C SER A 57 -9.07 1.61 14.28
N GLY A 58 -9.45 1.00 13.15
CA GLY A 58 -10.59 0.09 13.03
C GLY A 58 -11.97 0.76 13.06
N ASN A 59 -12.04 2.10 12.99
CA ASN A 59 -13.28 2.85 13.24
C ASN A 59 -14.10 3.20 11.98
N VAL A 60 -13.48 3.36 10.80
CA VAL A 60 -14.08 3.84 9.53
C VAL A 60 -13.20 3.38 8.35
N PHE A 61 -13.65 2.88 7.20
CA PHE A 61 -14.94 2.30 6.75
C PHE A 61 -14.62 1.11 5.82
N SER A 62 -15.46 0.07 5.75
CA SER A 62 -15.14 -1.18 5.03
C SER A 62 -15.78 -1.38 3.65
N GLN A 63 -16.56 -0.43 3.12
CA GLN A 63 -17.15 -0.53 1.77
C GLN A 63 -16.31 0.19 0.71
N ILE A 64 -15.24 -0.48 0.27
CA ILE A 64 -14.52 -0.11 -0.95
C ILE A 64 -15.48 -0.28 -2.14
N ILE A 65 -15.62 0.74 -2.99
CA ILE A 65 -16.40 0.64 -4.23
C ILE A 65 -15.60 -0.17 -5.26
N GLN A 66 -16.24 -1.16 -5.88
CA GLN A 66 -15.73 -1.79 -7.10
C GLN A 66 -15.97 -0.85 -8.29
N LEU A 67 -14.90 -0.46 -8.96
CA LEU A 67 -14.94 0.30 -10.21
C LEU A 67 -14.98 -0.67 -11.41
N ASP A 68 -15.29 -0.15 -12.60
CA ASP A 68 -15.29 -0.97 -13.82
C ASP A 68 -13.91 -1.59 -14.08
N ALA A 69 -13.85 -2.92 -14.05
CA ALA A 69 -12.61 -3.68 -14.17
C ALA A 69 -11.89 -3.42 -15.51
N LYS A 70 -12.64 -3.21 -16.60
CA LYS A 70 -12.07 -2.93 -17.92
C LYS A 70 -11.36 -1.57 -17.94
N THR A 71 -12.02 -0.54 -17.42
CA THR A 71 -11.45 0.80 -17.26
C THR A 71 -10.25 0.81 -16.31
N GLU A 72 -10.31 0.10 -15.18
CA GLU A 72 -9.17 0.00 -14.25
C GLU A 72 -7.96 -0.67 -14.88
N ILE A 73 -8.13 -1.76 -15.65
CA ILE A 73 -7.04 -2.43 -16.37
C ILE A 73 -6.37 -1.45 -17.33
N THR A 74 -7.14 -0.77 -18.20
CA THR A 74 -6.58 0.17 -19.18
C THR A 74 -5.85 1.35 -18.53
N ILE A 75 -6.36 1.89 -17.40
CA ILE A 75 -5.65 2.95 -16.67
C ILE A 75 -4.35 2.43 -16.05
N CYS A 76 -4.34 1.20 -15.53
CA CYS A 76 -3.14 0.62 -14.91
C CYS A 76 -2.08 0.22 -15.96
N GLU A 77 -2.48 -0.32 -17.12
CA GLU A 77 -1.62 -0.54 -18.29
C GLU A 77 -0.92 0.76 -18.72
N GLN A 78 -1.69 1.84 -18.90
CA GLN A 78 -1.17 3.15 -19.31
C GLN A 78 -0.23 3.75 -18.25
N LYS A 79 -0.61 3.72 -16.97
CA LYS A 79 0.23 4.24 -15.88
C LYS A 79 1.51 3.44 -15.66
N LEU A 80 1.48 2.12 -15.88
CA LEU A 80 2.66 1.27 -15.82
C LEU A 80 3.63 1.62 -16.95
N LYS A 81 3.12 1.84 -18.16
CA LYS A 81 3.91 2.28 -19.31
C LYS A 81 4.59 3.63 -19.06
N GLU A 82 3.83 4.65 -18.65
CA GLU A 82 4.37 5.97 -18.28
C GLU A 82 5.46 5.88 -17.20
N LEU A 83 5.30 4.95 -16.25
CA LEU A 83 6.27 4.76 -15.17
C LEU A 83 7.54 4.04 -15.63
N LYS A 84 7.43 3.07 -16.55
CA LYS A 84 8.58 2.46 -17.24
C LYS A 84 9.34 3.54 -18.04
N ASP A 85 8.64 4.38 -18.80
CA ASP A 85 9.26 5.47 -19.58
C ASP A 85 10.05 6.44 -18.68
N ILE A 86 9.50 6.83 -17.52
CA ILE A 86 10.20 7.67 -16.52
C ILE A 86 11.44 6.94 -15.94
N PHE A 87 11.35 5.64 -15.67
CA PHE A 87 12.44 4.85 -15.11
C PHE A 87 13.62 4.67 -16.07
N PHE A 88 13.35 4.50 -17.36
CA PHE A 88 14.39 4.40 -18.40
C PHE A 88 15.01 5.76 -18.74
N THR A 89 14.22 6.84 -18.77
CA THR A 89 14.72 8.19 -19.08
C THR A 89 15.47 8.88 -17.93
N THR A 90 15.26 8.47 -16.67
CA THR A 90 15.99 9.05 -15.54
C THR A 90 17.37 8.41 -15.39
N GLU A 91 18.40 9.10 -15.87
CA GLU A 91 19.80 8.83 -15.55
C GLU A 91 20.06 9.09 -14.06
N SER A 92 20.47 8.03 -13.33
CA SER A 92 21.09 7.87 -12.00
C SER A 92 20.89 8.87 -10.84
N SER A 93 20.09 9.92 -11.00
CA SER A 93 19.70 10.85 -9.96
C SER A 93 19.00 10.08 -8.83
N THR A 94 19.33 10.41 -7.59
CA THR A 94 18.75 9.79 -6.39
C THR A 94 17.28 10.16 -6.15
N TRP A 95 16.76 11.14 -6.91
CA TRP A 95 15.46 11.77 -6.66
C TRP A 95 14.18 11.04 -7.14
N PRO A 96 14.17 10.10 -8.12
CA PRO A 96 12.95 9.44 -8.58
C PRO A 96 12.59 8.19 -7.74
N ILE A 97 13.54 7.56 -7.03
CA ILE A 97 13.40 6.22 -6.43
C ILE A 97 12.13 6.12 -5.58
N LYS A 98 11.97 6.98 -4.57
CA LYS A 98 10.79 6.99 -3.69
C LYS A 98 9.49 7.37 -4.42
N LYS A 99 9.56 8.13 -5.52
CA LYS A 99 8.41 8.50 -6.35
C LYS A 99 7.96 7.31 -7.21
N ILE A 100 8.90 6.55 -7.77
CA ILE A 100 8.63 5.32 -8.52
C ILE A 100 8.07 4.25 -7.59
N GLN A 101 8.68 4.03 -6.42
CA GLN A 101 8.15 3.12 -5.38
C GLN A 101 6.72 3.45 -4.98
N CYS A 102 6.39 4.72 -4.73
CA CYS A 102 5.03 5.13 -4.40
C CYS A 102 4.04 4.90 -5.55
N LYS A 103 4.44 5.17 -6.81
CA LYS A 103 3.60 4.92 -7.98
C LYS A 103 3.39 3.43 -8.23
N LEU A 104 4.43 2.60 -8.07
CA LEU A 104 4.34 1.14 -8.10
C LEU A 104 3.37 0.62 -7.03
N ALA A 105 3.52 1.06 -5.77
CA ALA A 105 2.62 0.68 -4.69
C ALA A 105 1.16 1.06 -4.97
N HIS A 106 0.93 2.25 -5.53
CA HIS A 106 -0.41 2.70 -5.93
C HIS A 106 -0.97 1.85 -7.09
N ILE A 107 -0.23 1.64 -8.18
CA ILE A 107 -0.67 0.81 -9.32
C ILE A 107 -0.96 -0.62 -8.85
N PHE A 108 -0.07 -1.23 -8.06
CA PHE A 108 -0.27 -2.56 -7.50
C PHE A 108 -1.54 -2.64 -6.66
N GLY A 109 -1.78 -1.67 -5.76
CA GLY A 109 -3.00 -1.58 -4.97
C GLY A 109 -4.27 -1.41 -5.82
N ARG A 110 -4.21 -0.71 -6.97
CA ARG A 110 -5.33 -0.67 -7.93
C ARG A 110 -5.61 -2.05 -8.52
N VAL A 111 -4.57 -2.71 -9.04
CA VAL A 111 -4.70 -4.02 -9.71
C VAL A 111 -5.21 -5.10 -8.75
N ASP A 112 -4.77 -5.11 -7.49
CA ASP A 112 -5.26 -6.02 -6.46
C ASP A 112 -6.78 -5.88 -6.21
N ARG A 113 -7.30 -4.65 -6.25
CA ARG A 113 -8.74 -4.34 -6.11
C ARG A 113 -9.58 -4.64 -7.35
N ILE A 114 -8.99 -5.02 -8.48
CA ILE A 114 -9.75 -5.38 -9.70
C ILE A 114 -10.39 -6.75 -9.51
N SER A 115 -11.71 -6.76 -9.33
CA SER A 115 -12.56 -7.96 -9.29
C SER A 115 -13.46 -8.02 -10.51
N SER A 116 -13.52 -9.17 -11.18
CA SER A 116 -14.43 -9.40 -12.31
C SER A 116 -14.91 -10.86 -12.30
N SER A 117 -16.10 -11.11 -12.85
CA SER A 117 -16.59 -12.45 -13.18
C SER A 117 -16.19 -12.91 -14.60
N GLU A 118 -15.59 -12.02 -15.40
CA GLU A 118 -15.16 -12.33 -16.76
C GLU A 118 -13.71 -12.85 -16.78
N GLU A 119 -13.54 -14.10 -17.22
CA GLU A 119 -12.23 -14.78 -17.30
C GLU A 119 -11.19 -13.98 -18.11
N SER A 120 -11.63 -13.29 -19.17
CA SER A 120 -10.75 -12.46 -20.01
C SER A 120 -10.08 -11.32 -19.20
N LEU A 121 -10.83 -10.72 -18.27
CA LEU A 121 -10.37 -9.63 -17.42
C LEU A 121 -9.53 -10.15 -16.25
N LEU A 122 -9.84 -11.34 -15.71
CA LEU A 122 -9.01 -12.01 -14.70
C LEU A 122 -7.64 -12.43 -15.27
N SER A 123 -7.61 -12.94 -16.50
CA SER A 123 -6.37 -13.25 -17.23
C SER A 123 -5.52 -11.98 -17.39
N LYS A 124 -6.10 -10.88 -17.88
CA LYS A 124 -5.41 -9.58 -17.99
C LYS A 124 -4.92 -9.02 -16.67
N ARG A 125 -5.70 -9.15 -15.58
CA ARG A 125 -5.26 -8.76 -14.24
C ARG A 125 -4.00 -9.54 -13.83
N SER A 126 -3.95 -10.83 -14.14
CA SER A 126 -2.83 -11.71 -13.82
C SER A 126 -1.58 -11.37 -14.64
N GLU A 127 -1.74 -11.11 -15.94
CA GLU A 127 -0.68 -10.58 -16.82
C GLU A 127 -0.10 -9.27 -16.26
N LEU A 128 -0.97 -8.34 -15.86
CA LEU A 128 -0.56 -7.04 -15.33
C LEU A 128 0.16 -7.15 -13.98
N VAL A 129 -0.24 -8.07 -13.10
CA VAL A 129 0.53 -8.38 -11.87
C VAL A 129 1.92 -8.90 -12.20
N ASN A 130 2.05 -9.79 -13.21
CA ASN A 130 3.36 -10.30 -13.63
C ASN A 130 4.26 -9.18 -14.18
N LEU A 131 3.72 -8.28 -15.01
CA LEU A 131 4.44 -7.11 -15.55
C LEU A 131 4.88 -6.13 -14.45
N ILE A 132 4.08 -5.98 -13.38
CA ILE A 132 4.45 -5.18 -12.20
C ILE A 132 5.58 -5.86 -11.41
N MET A 133 5.52 -7.18 -11.21
CA MET A 133 6.56 -7.93 -10.48
C MET A 133 7.90 -7.97 -11.23
N GLU A 134 7.86 -8.15 -12.56
CA GLU A 134 9.03 -8.02 -13.44
C GLU A 134 9.66 -6.63 -13.29
N PHE A 135 8.85 -5.57 -13.40
CA PHE A 135 9.34 -4.19 -13.29
C PHE A 135 9.87 -3.87 -11.87
N ILE A 136 9.28 -4.45 -10.82
CA ILE A 136 9.82 -4.38 -9.46
C ILE A 136 11.20 -5.04 -9.38
N SER A 137 11.42 -6.17 -10.05
CA SER A 137 12.71 -6.85 -10.09
C SER A 137 13.79 -6.05 -10.83
N GLU A 138 13.44 -5.47 -11.98
CA GLU A 138 14.30 -4.56 -12.75
C GLU A 138 14.66 -3.31 -11.92
N PHE A 139 13.66 -2.68 -11.31
CA PHE A 139 13.81 -1.50 -10.46
C PHE A 139 14.73 -1.80 -9.26
N SER A 140 14.52 -2.93 -8.59
CA SER A 140 15.34 -3.35 -7.44
C SER A 140 16.80 -3.55 -7.82
N SER A 141 17.05 -4.18 -8.97
CA SER A 141 18.40 -4.40 -9.50
C SER A 141 19.13 -3.09 -9.80
N LYS A 142 18.44 -2.12 -10.44
CA LYS A 142 19.02 -0.80 -10.75
C LYS A 142 19.27 0.05 -9.49
N VAL A 143 18.39 -0.03 -8.48
CA VAL A 143 18.57 0.67 -7.20
C VAL A 143 19.76 0.11 -6.41
N ALA A 144 19.87 -1.22 -6.28
CA ALA A 144 20.99 -1.87 -5.59
C ALA A 144 22.35 -1.48 -6.21
N TYR A 145 22.43 -1.50 -7.55
CA TYR A 145 23.64 -1.06 -8.29
C TYR A 145 24.01 0.41 -8.02
N THR A 146 23.02 1.27 -7.75
CA THR A 146 23.26 2.69 -7.43
C THR A 146 23.80 2.85 -6.01
N GLU A 147 23.23 2.13 -5.03
CA GLU A 147 23.68 2.18 -3.62
C GLU A 147 25.12 1.65 -3.42
N GLU A 148 25.56 0.69 -4.25
CA GLU A 148 26.94 0.16 -4.20
C GLU A 148 27.98 1.11 -4.84
N HIS A 149 27.58 1.96 -5.79
CA HIS A 149 28.49 2.82 -6.54
C HIS A 149 28.53 4.30 -6.09
N ASP A 150 27.65 4.74 -5.18
CA ASP A 150 27.77 6.04 -4.50
C ASP A 150 28.92 6.06 -3.45
N VAL A 151 29.70 4.98 -3.34
CA VAL A 151 30.82 4.85 -2.40
C VAL A 151 32.07 5.56 -2.95
N GLN A 152 32.31 6.77 -2.43
CA GLN A 152 33.43 7.68 -2.70
C GLN A 152 33.28 8.58 -3.94
N LEU A 153 32.36 9.54 -3.85
CA LEU A 153 32.73 10.90 -4.26
C LEU A 153 34.04 11.26 -3.52
N PRO A 154 35.13 11.66 -4.22
CA PRO A 154 36.33 12.12 -3.55
C PRO A 154 35.95 13.30 -2.66
N ASN A 155 36.41 13.30 -1.39
CA ASN A 155 36.22 14.42 -0.49
C ASN A 155 36.69 15.70 -1.19
N PHE A 156 35.74 16.55 -1.61
CA PHE A 156 36.08 17.86 -2.13
C PHE A 156 36.86 18.58 -1.03
N PRO A 157 38.10 19.02 -1.29
CA PRO A 157 38.93 19.61 -0.25
C PRO A 157 38.26 20.89 0.27
N GLU A 158 38.31 21.12 1.59
CA GLU A 158 37.45 22.03 2.38
C GLU A 158 37.58 23.54 2.07
N PHE A 159 38.18 23.92 0.94
CA PHE A 159 38.55 25.28 0.53
C PHE A 159 37.41 26.32 0.40
N PHE A 160 36.16 25.97 0.64
CA PHE A 160 35.00 26.87 0.44
C PHE A 160 34.24 27.26 1.71
N ASN A 161 34.66 26.82 2.91
CA ASN A 161 33.86 27.00 4.13
C ASN A 161 34.36 28.09 5.10
N GLU A 162 35.16 29.05 4.62
CA GLU A 162 35.87 30.02 5.49
C GLU A 162 35.35 31.48 5.42
N GLN A 163 34.21 31.74 4.78
CA GLN A 163 33.61 33.10 4.72
C GLN A 163 32.10 33.12 5.05
N SER A 164 31.77 32.94 6.33
CA SER A 164 30.49 33.36 6.93
C SER A 164 30.58 33.41 8.46
N LYS A 165 31.34 34.38 8.98
CA LYS A 165 31.26 34.83 10.38
C LYS A 165 30.97 36.33 10.40
N GLU A 166 30.18 36.74 11.39
CA GLU A 166 29.87 38.13 11.77
C GLU A 166 29.07 38.90 10.69
N VAL A 167 27.82 39.29 10.92
CA VAL A 167 27.45 40.38 11.85
C VAL A 167 26.19 40.04 12.67
N GLU A 168 26.31 40.10 14.00
CA GLU A 168 25.16 40.26 14.92
C GLU A 168 24.86 41.75 15.16
N ASN A 169 23.66 42.01 15.70
CA ASN A 169 23.14 43.30 16.20
C ASN A 169 22.61 44.30 15.15
N SER A 170 21.30 44.55 15.20
CA SER A 170 20.80 45.70 15.97
C SER A 170 19.28 45.68 16.12
N ASP A 171 18.80 46.00 17.32
CA ASP A 171 17.42 46.41 17.55
C ASP A 171 17.11 47.72 16.81
N SER A 172 15.94 47.81 16.18
CA SER A 172 15.24 49.09 16.07
C SER A 172 13.74 48.90 15.89
N ASP A 173 12.98 49.22 16.92
CA ASP A 173 11.58 49.62 16.78
C ASP A 173 11.44 50.68 15.68
N ASN A 174 10.52 50.47 14.72
CA ASN A 174 10.02 51.57 13.91
C ASN A 174 8.54 51.37 13.55
N LYS A 175 7.71 52.32 13.99
CA LYS A 175 6.27 52.37 13.74
C LYS A 175 5.98 53.25 12.51
N LEU A 176 4.93 52.85 11.76
CA LEU A 176 4.14 53.68 10.83
C LEU A 176 4.87 54.19 9.56
N PRO A 177 4.16 54.68 8.52
CA PRO A 177 2.70 54.84 8.41
C PRO A 177 2.04 54.11 7.22
N THR A 178 0.71 54.09 7.30
CA THR A 178 -0.26 53.80 6.23
C THR A 178 0.02 54.57 4.93
N VAL A 179 -0.09 53.91 3.77
CA VAL A 179 -0.39 54.58 2.50
C VAL A 179 -1.31 53.73 1.62
N SER A 180 -2.29 54.39 1.00
CA SER A 180 -3.33 53.80 0.16
C SER A 180 -2.85 53.49 -1.26
N SER A 181 -3.30 52.35 -1.80
CA SER A 181 -3.33 52.06 -3.25
C SER A 181 -4.37 50.95 -3.48
N LEU A 182 -5.64 51.25 -3.76
CA LEU A 182 -6.18 51.63 -5.09
C LEU A 182 -5.74 50.72 -6.25
N VAL A 183 -6.19 49.46 -6.23
CA VAL A 183 -6.33 48.65 -7.45
C VAL A 183 -7.78 48.21 -7.61
N SER A 184 -8.51 48.93 -8.48
CA SER A 184 -9.86 48.57 -8.90
C SER A 184 -9.83 47.34 -9.80
N SER A 185 -10.38 46.20 -9.35
CA SER A 185 -10.72 45.09 -10.24
C SER A 185 -12.23 44.80 -10.21
N THR A 186 -12.84 44.77 -11.39
CA THR A 186 -14.29 44.79 -11.57
C THR A 186 -14.90 43.39 -11.45
N TYR A 187 -15.26 42.99 -10.23
CA TYR A 187 -16.02 41.76 -10.02
C TYR A 187 -17.46 41.88 -10.54
N LYS A 188 -17.76 41.12 -11.61
CA LYS A 188 -19.10 41.01 -12.19
C LYS A 188 -20.09 40.41 -11.18
N LYS A 189 -21.03 41.25 -10.75
CA LYS A 189 -22.21 40.95 -9.92
C LYS A 189 -23.02 39.79 -10.51
N ARG A 190 -22.81 38.55 -10.02
CA ARG A 190 -23.72 37.42 -10.32
C ARG A 190 -25.04 37.65 -9.56
N LYS A 191 -26.17 37.54 -10.26
CA LYS A 191 -27.50 37.56 -9.62
C LYS A 191 -27.60 36.40 -8.64
N ALA A 192 -28.01 36.67 -7.41
CA ALA A 192 -28.49 35.63 -6.52
C ALA A 192 -29.79 35.05 -7.08
N LEU A 193 -29.87 33.72 -7.17
CA LEU A 193 -31.15 33.03 -7.27
C LEU A 193 -31.66 32.82 -5.85
N ASN A 194 -32.92 33.15 -5.60
CA ASN A 194 -33.54 32.88 -4.31
C ASN A 194 -33.63 31.35 -4.11
N PRO A 195 -33.25 30.80 -2.94
CA PRO A 195 -33.65 29.45 -2.58
C PRO A 195 -35.17 29.44 -2.32
N PRO A 196 -35.88 28.35 -2.64
CA PRO A 196 -37.29 28.21 -2.28
C PRO A 196 -37.46 28.13 -0.76
N GLU A 197 -38.50 28.77 -0.25
CA GLU A 197 -38.93 28.61 1.14
C GLU A 197 -39.37 27.15 1.34
N LEU A 198 -38.92 26.56 2.45
CA LEU A 198 -39.21 25.19 2.83
C LEU A 198 -40.05 25.23 4.10
N ASP A 199 -41.28 24.74 4.01
CA ASP A 199 -42.30 24.90 5.04
C ASP A 199 -41.84 24.40 6.40
N LYS A 200 -42.04 25.25 7.41
CA LYS A 200 -41.97 24.87 8.82
C LYS A 200 -43.39 24.58 9.28
N ASP A 201 -43.76 23.32 9.42
CA ASP A 201 -44.80 22.89 10.38
C ASP A 201 -44.84 21.36 10.55
N ALA A 202 -44.22 20.89 11.63
CA ALA A 202 -44.49 19.56 12.19
C ALA A 202 -44.03 19.52 13.67
N LEU A 203 -44.91 19.92 14.58
CA LEU A 203 -44.80 19.52 15.98
C LEU A 203 -44.86 18.00 16.07
N THR A 204 -44.08 17.40 16.97
CA THR A 204 -44.68 16.61 18.07
C THR A 204 -43.69 16.34 19.18
N SER A 205 -44.09 16.70 20.40
CA SER A 205 -43.36 16.34 21.61
C SER A 205 -43.29 14.83 21.76
N ASN A 206 -42.15 14.28 22.14
CA ASN A 206 -42.11 12.96 22.77
C ASN A 206 -41.48 13.07 24.16
N LYS A 207 -42.23 12.66 25.19
CA LYS A 207 -41.85 12.78 26.59
C LYS A 207 -41.17 11.49 27.03
N ASN A 208 -39.88 11.53 27.32
CA ASN A 208 -39.18 10.40 27.92
C ASN A 208 -39.60 10.23 29.39
N PRO A 209 -40.11 9.08 29.83
CA PRO A 209 -40.33 8.79 31.24
C PRO A 209 -39.00 8.47 31.93
N LEU A 210 -38.85 8.96 33.15
CA LEU A 210 -37.73 8.67 34.03
C LEU A 210 -37.85 7.24 34.58
N ILE A 211 -37.02 6.30 34.11
CA ILE A 211 -36.97 4.93 34.63
C ILE A 211 -35.80 4.80 35.61
N THR A 212 -36.13 4.80 36.90
CA THR A 212 -35.22 4.39 37.98
C THR A 212 -35.39 2.90 38.25
N GLY A 213 -34.30 2.11 38.23
CA GLY A 213 -34.37 0.76 38.79
C GLY A 213 -33.26 -0.23 38.38
N GLN A 214 -32.54 -0.69 39.41
CA GLN A 214 -31.88 -2.01 39.51
C GLN A 214 -30.69 -2.30 38.59
N SER A 215 -29.50 -2.23 39.19
CA SER A 215 -28.27 -2.80 38.64
C SER A 215 -28.22 -4.31 38.93
N THR A 216 -28.44 -5.12 37.89
CA THR A 216 -28.10 -6.54 37.89
C THR A 216 -26.77 -6.76 37.19
N PHE A 217 -25.81 -7.38 37.87
CA PHE A 217 -24.54 -7.80 37.27
C PHE A 217 -24.78 -8.95 36.28
N ILE A 218 -24.90 -8.61 35.00
CA ILE A 218 -24.88 -9.60 33.91
C ILE A 218 -23.41 -9.92 33.62
N ILE A 219 -22.98 -11.15 33.92
CA ILE A 219 -21.67 -11.65 33.51
C ILE A 219 -21.69 -11.78 31.99
N SER A 220 -21.13 -10.79 31.30
CA SER A 220 -21.03 -10.76 29.84
C SER A 220 -19.97 -11.76 29.37
N THR A 221 -20.37 -13.03 29.25
CA THR A 221 -19.61 -14.00 28.46
C THR A 221 -19.66 -13.56 27.01
N LYS A 222 -18.59 -12.91 26.54
CA LYS A 222 -18.46 -12.50 25.14
C LYS A 222 -18.72 -13.74 24.25
N PRO A 223 -19.66 -13.68 23.30
CA PRO A 223 -19.86 -14.81 22.40
C PRO A 223 -18.57 -15.04 21.63
N ILE A 224 -18.09 -16.29 21.62
CA ILE A 224 -16.95 -16.68 20.80
C ILE A 224 -17.42 -16.63 19.34
N ILE A 225 -17.14 -15.51 18.68
CA ILE A 225 -17.43 -15.32 17.25
C ILE A 225 -16.46 -16.24 16.49
N ARG A 226 -16.89 -17.48 16.24
CA ARG A 226 -16.20 -18.37 15.31
C ARG A 226 -16.20 -17.72 13.94
N ASN A 227 -15.03 -17.66 13.30
CA ASN A 227 -14.92 -17.13 11.95
C ASN A 227 -15.71 -18.07 11.00
N PRO A 228 -16.77 -17.60 10.31
CA PRO A 228 -17.60 -18.46 9.48
C PRO A 228 -16.83 -19.09 8.31
N TYR A 229 -15.67 -18.54 7.94
CA TYR A 229 -14.80 -19.05 6.89
C TYR A 229 -13.71 -20.02 7.38
N GLN A 230 -13.70 -20.39 8.67
CA GLN A 230 -12.65 -21.24 9.23
C GLN A 230 -12.59 -22.62 8.54
N ASP A 231 -13.74 -23.22 8.26
CA ASP A 231 -13.84 -24.53 7.59
C ASP A 231 -13.46 -24.44 6.10
N GLU A 232 -13.81 -23.35 5.41
CA GLU A 232 -13.40 -23.10 4.02
C GLU A 232 -11.87 -22.94 3.90
N ILE A 233 -11.25 -22.26 4.86
CA ILE A 233 -9.79 -22.09 4.93
C ILE A 233 -9.09 -23.44 5.18
N ILE A 234 -9.68 -24.33 5.98
CA ILE A 234 -9.16 -25.68 6.22
C ILE A 234 -9.25 -26.50 4.92
N GLN A 235 -10.42 -26.57 4.29
CA GLN A 235 -10.61 -27.29 3.02
C GLN A 235 -9.70 -26.78 1.89
N PHE A 236 -9.45 -25.47 1.83
CA PHE A 236 -8.52 -24.89 0.85
C PHE A 236 -7.08 -25.35 1.11
N LYS A 237 -6.63 -25.36 2.38
CA LYS A 237 -5.29 -25.86 2.74
C LYS A 237 -5.11 -27.34 2.41
N GLU A 238 -6.13 -28.17 2.66
CA GLU A 238 -6.11 -29.59 2.31
C GLU A 238 -5.97 -29.80 0.80
N LYS A 239 -6.80 -29.12 -0.02
CA LYS A 239 -6.71 -29.19 -1.50
C LYS A 239 -5.37 -28.71 -2.04
N VAL A 240 -4.77 -27.68 -1.43
CA VAL A 240 -3.43 -27.20 -1.81
C VAL A 240 -2.35 -28.22 -1.44
N ALA A 241 -2.42 -28.82 -0.26
CA ALA A 241 -1.49 -29.85 0.18
C ALA A 241 -1.56 -31.11 -0.69
N GLU A 242 -2.76 -31.57 -1.02
CA GLU A 242 -3.00 -32.67 -1.96
C GLU A 242 -2.38 -32.38 -3.34
N LYS A 243 -2.66 -31.20 -3.91
CA LYS A 243 -2.13 -30.81 -5.23
C LYS A 243 -0.61 -30.71 -5.24
N ILE A 244 0.01 -30.18 -4.19
CA ILE A 244 1.48 -30.18 -4.03
C ILE A 244 2.03 -31.60 -3.93
N THR A 245 1.35 -32.49 -3.21
CA THR A 245 1.78 -33.88 -3.03
C THR A 245 1.75 -34.64 -4.36
N ASN A 246 0.69 -34.44 -5.16
CA ASN A 246 0.59 -35.02 -6.50
C ASN A 246 1.68 -34.51 -7.45
N ILE A 247 2.00 -33.21 -7.45
CA ILE A 247 3.10 -32.65 -8.24
C ILE A 247 4.45 -33.25 -7.82
N ILE A 248 4.72 -33.38 -6.52
CA ILE A 248 5.95 -34.02 -6.01
C ILE A 248 6.00 -35.49 -6.45
N PHE A 249 4.89 -36.21 -6.38
CA PHE A 249 4.81 -37.61 -6.79
C PHE A 249 5.07 -37.79 -8.29
N ASP A 250 4.49 -36.95 -9.15
CA ASP A 250 4.73 -36.96 -10.58
C ASP A 250 6.19 -36.61 -10.92
N CYS A 251 6.78 -35.60 -10.27
CA CYS A 251 8.21 -35.30 -10.42
C CYS A 251 9.11 -36.48 -10.01
N LEU A 252 8.82 -37.16 -8.90
CA LEU A 252 9.56 -38.34 -8.45
C LEU A 252 9.39 -39.53 -9.41
N LYS A 253 8.18 -39.72 -9.96
CA LYS A 253 7.89 -40.77 -10.94
C LYS A 253 8.63 -40.52 -12.26
N SER A 254 8.67 -39.29 -12.75
CA SER A 254 9.46 -38.89 -13.92
C SER A 254 10.95 -39.11 -13.69
N ALA A 255 11.50 -38.64 -12.57
CA ALA A 255 12.90 -38.88 -12.21
C ALA A 255 13.24 -40.38 -12.05
N SER A 256 12.28 -41.19 -11.57
CA SER A 256 12.45 -42.65 -11.46
C SER A 256 12.44 -43.37 -12.82
N LEU A 257 11.77 -42.83 -13.85
CA LEU A 257 11.87 -43.39 -15.21
C LEU A 257 13.24 -43.08 -15.84
N GLU A 258 13.80 -41.89 -15.60
CA GLU A 258 15.10 -41.48 -16.16
C GLU A 258 16.30 -42.15 -15.47
N GLN A 259 16.16 -42.52 -14.18
CA GLN A 259 17.24 -43.12 -13.38
C GLN A 259 17.64 -44.55 -13.75
N ASN A 260 17.03 -45.17 -14.76
CA ASN A 260 17.59 -46.39 -15.39
C ASN A 260 18.89 -46.14 -16.19
N THR A 261 19.38 -44.89 -16.24
CA THR A 261 20.54 -44.52 -17.08
C THR A 261 21.69 -43.81 -16.34
N ILE A 262 21.45 -43.12 -15.21
CA ILE A 262 22.50 -42.36 -14.48
C ILE A 262 22.31 -42.48 -12.95
N ALA A 263 22.79 -43.58 -12.35
CA ALA A 263 22.64 -43.85 -10.92
C ALA A 263 23.96 -43.64 -10.14
N ASN A 264 23.98 -42.65 -9.24
CA ASN A 264 24.08 -42.88 -7.78
C ASN A 264 24.27 -41.60 -6.94
N VAL A 265 24.84 -40.51 -7.49
CA VAL A 265 25.26 -39.37 -6.65
C VAL A 265 24.13 -38.36 -6.38
N ASN A 266 23.33 -38.01 -7.38
CA ASN A 266 22.33 -36.93 -7.26
C ASN A 266 21.10 -37.28 -6.40
N ASN A 267 20.81 -38.57 -6.21
CA ASN A 267 19.60 -39.01 -5.50
C ASN A 267 19.70 -38.70 -3.97
N LEU A 268 20.90 -38.77 -3.39
CA LEU A 268 21.09 -38.49 -1.96
C LEU A 268 20.85 -37.01 -1.61
N GLU A 269 21.26 -36.07 -2.46
CA GLU A 269 21.02 -34.65 -2.20
C GLU A 269 19.54 -34.28 -2.34
N ILE A 270 18.87 -34.80 -3.38
CA ILE A 270 17.43 -34.59 -3.59
C ILE A 270 16.64 -35.15 -2.40
N LYS A 271 16.95 -36.38 -1.95
CA LYS A 271 16.34 -36.98 -0.76
C LYS A 271 16.55 -36.11 0.49
N THR A 272 17.78 -35.63 0.71
CA THR A 272 18.11 -34.75 1.86
C THR A 272 17.33 -33.43 1.83
N ARG A 273 17.11 -32.84 0.64
CA ARG A 273 16.31 -31.61 0.48
C ARG A 273 14.83 -31.86 0.76
N ILE A 274 14.27 -33.00 0.32
CA ILE A 274 12.88 -33.40 0.60
C ILE A 274 12.67 -33.63 2.10
N GLU A 275 13.55 -34.38 2.77
CA GLU A 275 13.48 -34.64 4.22
C GLU A 275 13.50 -33.34 5.04
N LYS A 276 14.36 -32.37 4.69
CA LYS A 276 14.36 -31.04 5.31
C LYS A 276 13.07 -30.25 5.09
N CYS A 277 12.47 -30.33 3.91
CA CYS A 277 11.16 -29.70 3.63
C CYS A 277 10.06 -30.31 4.52
N LEU A 278 10.00 -31.63 4.63
CA LEU A 278 9.00 -32.32 5.45
C LEU A 278 9.17 -32.04 6.94
N GLN A 279 10.40 -31.97 7.46
CA GLN A 279 10.68 -31.56 8.84
C GLN A 279 10.19 -30.14 9.14
N ASN A 280 10.44 -29.18 8.24
CA ASN A 280 9.96 -27.80 8.40
C ASN A 280 8.42 -27.70 8.40
N ILE A 281 7.73 -28.50 7.58
CA ILE A 281 6.26 -28.55 7.57
C ILE A 281 5.73 -29.12 8.90
N SER A 282 6.33 -30.21 9.39
CA SER A 282 5.95 -30.83 10.67
C SER A 282 6.14 -29.87 11.86
N TYR A 283 7.29 -29.19 11.92
CA TYR A 283 7.60 -28.22 12.98
C TYR A 283 6.59 -27.07 13.03
N ASN A 284 6.23 -26.51 11.87
CA ASN A 284 5.27 -25.40 11.78
C ASN A 284 3.84 -25.81 12.14
N ASN A 285 3.45 -27.07 11.96
CA ASN A 285 2.12 -27.54 12.37
C ASN A 285 2.02 -27.68 13.90
N ASN A 286 3.06 -28.17 14.57
CA ASN A 286 3.06 -28.36 16.02
C ASN A 286 3.04 -27.03 16.81
N HIS A 287 3.79 -26.01 16.36
CA HIS A 287 3.83 -24.72 17.07
C HIS A 287 2.62 -23.80 16.86
N ASN A 288 1.67 -24.16 16.00
CA ASN A 288 0.39 -23.45 15.87
C ASN A 288 -0.72 -24.03 16.77
N GLY A 289 -0.46 -25.11 17.53
CA GLY A 289 -1.44 -25.73 18.43
C GLY A 289 -1.50 -25.11 19.85
N GLU A 290 -0.39 -24.61 20.38
CA GLU A 290 -0.25 -24.22 21.80
C GLU A 290 -0.61 -22.75 22.11
N ARG A 291 -1.47 -22.11 21.30
CA ARG A 291 -1.79 -20.68 21.48
C ARG A 291 -3.28 -20.35 21.56
N ILE A 292 -4.08 -21.32 21.99
CA ILE A 292 -5.50 -21.15 22.34
C ILE A 292 -5.80 -21.85 23.68
N GLU A 293 -5.32 -21.24 24.76
CA GLU A 293 -5.93 -21.26 26.10
C GLU A 293 -5.90 -19.82 26.66
#